data_AF-A0A946U9T5-F1
#
_entry.id   AF-A0A946U9T5-F1
#
_cell.length_a   1.000
_cell.length_b   1.000
_cell.length_c   1.000
_cell.angle_alpha   90.00
_cell.angle_beta   90.00
_cell.angle_gamma   90.00
#
_symmetry.space_group_name_H-M   'P 1'
#
loop_
_entity.id
_entity.type
_entity.pdbx_description
1 polymer ?
#
loop_
_entity_poly.entity_id
_entity_poly.type
_entity_poly.pdbx_seq_one_letter_code
_entity_poly.pdbx_strand_id
1 'polypeptide(L)'
;AIAARLAAFEARGIVPALISIHTCTPVFDRVVRPWHIGVMWDKDPRIPVPLIAHFNGTEDVCIGDNEPYSGRHPHDFTIDHHAEPAGLPHVGIEVRQDLVDSAEGAREWARILADGLRGILADDRLYQVLEESDEVAAASQAT
;
A
#
# COMPACT_ATOMS: atom_id res chain seq x y z
N ALA A 1 -11.27 -11.75 -11.76
CA ALA A 1 -9.90 -12.30 -11.83
C ALA A 1 -9.21 -12.31 -10.45
N ILE A 2 -9.16 -11.17 -9.74
CA ILE A 2 -8.57 -11.06 -8.39
C ILE A 2 -9.19 -12.08 -7.41
N ALA A 3 -10.52 -12.07 -7.26
CA ALA A 3 -11.22 -13.02 -6.37
C ALA A 3 -10.90 -14.49 -6.66
N ALA A 4 -10.85 -14.88 -7.94
CA ALA A 4 -10.48 -16.26 -8.33
C ALA A 4 -9.04 -16.60 -7.95
N ARG A 5 -8.12 -15.63 -8.00
CA ARG A 5 -6.73 -15.82 -7.59
C ARG A 5 -6.61 -15.94 -6.07
N LEU A 6 -7.34 -15.13 -5.32
CA LEU A 6 -7.40 -15.21 -3.86
C LEU A 6 -7.99 -16.53 -3.38
N ALA A 7 -9.11 -16.98 -3.97
CA ALA A 7 -9.68 -18.30 -3.68
C ALA A 7 -8.69 -19.45 -3.96
N ALA A 8 -7.85 -19.32 -4.99
CA ALA A 8 -6.81 -20.32 -5.27
C ALA A 8 -5.65 -20.30 -4.25
N PHE A 9 -5.38 -19.17 -3.60
CA PHE A 9 -4.44 -19.10 -2.48
C PHE A 9 -5.04 -19.68 -1.21
N GLU A 10 -6.28 -19.31 -0.90
CA GLU A 10 -7.05 -19.83 0.23
C GLU A 10 -7.16 -21.36 0.18
N ALA A 11 -7.50 -21.93 -0.98
CA ALA A 11 -7.58 -23.38 -1.18
C ALA A 11 -6.24 -24.13 -0.94
N ARG A 12 -5.12 -23.40 -0.89
CA ARG A 12 -3.78 -23.91 -0.61
C ARG A 12 -3.26 -23.52 0.78
N GLY A 13 -4.08 -22.86 1.60
CA GLY A 13 -3.68 -22.34 2.92
C GLY A 13 -2.63 -21.23 2.83
N ILE A 14 -2.59 -20.47 1.73
CA ILE A 14 -1.64 -19.36 1.55
C ILE A 14 -2.36 -18.05 1.84
N VAL A 15 -1.78 -17.22 2.71
CA VAL A 15 -2.19 -15.83 2.92
C VAL A 15 -1.31 -14.93 2.06
N PRO A 16 -1.82 -14.35 0.95
CA PRO A 16 -1.03 -13.44 0.12
C PRO A 16 -1.06 -12.01 0.69
N ALA A 17 0.01 -11.23 0.41
CA ALA A 17 -0.07 -9.78 0.48
C ALA A 17 -0.72 -9.22 -0.79
N LEU A 18 -1.65 -8.28 -0.65
CA LEU A 18 -2.32 -7.60 -1.76
C LEU A 18 -1.85 -6.15 -1.86
N ILE A 19 -1.12 -5.84 -2.92
CA ILE A 19 -0.59 -4.49 -3.18
C ILE A 19 -1.33 -3.92 -4.39
N SER A 20 -2.07 -2.83 -4.17
CA SER A 20 -2.81 -2.11 -5.20
C SER A 20 -1.96 -0.94 -5.68
N ILE A 21 -1.57 -0.92 -6.96
CA ILE A 21 -0.64 0.10 -7.51
C ILE A 21 -1.36 0.93 -8.56
N HIS A 22 -1.33 2.24 -8.35
CA HIS A 22 -1.97 3.25 -9.19
C HIS A 22 -1.02 4.41 -9.46
N THR A 23 -1.51 5.34 -10.27
CA THR A 23 -0.88 6.63 -10.49
C THR A 23 -1.87 7.76 -10.35
N CYS A 24 -1.45 8.88 -9.78
CA CYS A 24 -2.28 10.06 -9.62
C CYS A 24 -1.74 11.23 -10.44
N THR A 25 -2.63 12.04 -11.01
CA THR A 25 -2.24 13.25 -11.76
C THR A 25 -1.54 14.25 -10.84
N PRO A 26 -0.46 14.92 -11.28
CA PRO A 26 0.30 15.85 -10.43
C PRO A 26 -0.45 17.12 -10.03
N VAL A 27 -1.44 17.52 -10.83
CA VAL A 27 -2.33 18.64 -10.54
C VAL A 27 -3.77 18.17 -10.69
N PHE A 28 -4.59 18.42 -9.67
CA PHE A 28 -6.02 18.13 -9.69
C PHE A 28 -6.77 19.33 -9.10
N ASP A 29 -7.83 19.77 -9.78
CA ASP A 29 -8.61 20.95 -9.39
C ASP A 29 -7.74 22.18 -9.03
N ARG A 30 -6.72 22.45 -9.86
CA ARG A 30 -5.74 23.54 -9.69
C ARG A 30 -4.84 23.42 -8.45
N VAL A 31 -4.91 22.33 -7.69
CA VAL A 31 -4.03 22.04 -6.56
C VAL A 31 -2.89 21.15 -7.03
N VAL A 32 -1.66 21.57 -6.73
CA VAL A 32 -0.45 20.76 -6.94
C VAL A 32 -0.38 19.72 -5.84
N ARG A 33 -0.20 18.45 -6.21
CA ARG A 33 0.01 17.35 -5.28
C ARG A 33 1.52 17.17 -5.06
N PRO A 34 2.06 17.56 -3.90
CA PRO A 34 3.51 17.59 -3.68
C PRO A 34 4.10 16.17 -3.56
N TRP A 35 3.28 15.21 -3.13
CA TRP A 35 3.70 13.84 -2.87
C TRP A 35 4.13 13.14 -4.16
N HIS A 36 5.33 12.56 -4.12
CA HIS A 36 5.84 11.66 -5.14
C HIS A 36 5.16 10.29 -5.06
N ILE A 37 4.84 9.86 -3.85
CA ILE A 37 4.13 8.61 -3.56
C ILE A 37 3.08 8.80 -2.46
N GLY A 38 1.89 8.27 -2.68
CA GLY A 38 0.84 8.11 -1.68
C GLY A 38 0.77 6.68 -1.17
N VAL A 39 0.57 6.52 0.15
CA VAL A 39 0.31 5.24 0.81
C VAL A 39 -1.06 5.31 1.47
N MET A 40 -2.02 4.53 0.95
CA MET A 40 -3.41 4.52 1.42
C MET A 40 -3.69 3.26 2.20
N TRP A 41 -4.32 3.43 3.36
CA TRP A 41 -4.64 2.35 4.29
C TRP A 41 -5.66 2.80 5.34
N ASP A 42 -6.37 1.83 5.94
CA ASP A 42 -7.31 2.08 7.05
C ASP A 42 -6.89 1.36 8.33
N LYS A 43 -7.13 0.05 8.43
CA LYS A 43 -6.99 -0.68 9.70
C LYS A 43 -5.73 -1.52 9.84
N ASP A 44 -5.21 -2.04 8.73
CA ASP A 44 -4.07 -2.95 8.75
C ASP A 44 -2.74 -2.20 8.56
N PRO A 45 -1.92 -2.04 9.61
CA PRO A 45 -0.69 -1.27 9.53
C PRO A 45 0.50 -2.08 8.98
N ARG A 46 0.36 -3.39 8.76
CA ARG A 46 1.50 -4.31 8.61
C ARG A 46 2.41 -4.01 7.42
N ILE A 47 1.84 -3.49 6.33
CA ILE A 47 2.58 -2.99 5.16
C ILE A 47 2.71 -1.45 5.18
N PRO A 48 1.62 -0.67 5.34
CA PRO A 48 1.69 0.77 5.13
C PRO A 48 2.58 1.50 6.14
N VAL A 49 2.53 1.15 7.44
CA VAL A 49 3.33 1.84 8.46
C VAL A 49 4.84 1.68 8.25
N PRO A 50 5.40 0.47 8.07
CA PRO A 50 6.83 0.34 7.78
C PRO A 50 7.21 0.93 6.42
N LEU A 51 6.31 0.92 5.43
CA LEU A 51 6.56 1.54 4.13
C LEU A 51 6.64 3.07 4.24
N ILE A 52 5.73 3.67 5.03
CA ILE A 52 5.73 5.10 5.33
C ILE A 52 7.02 5.48 6.09
N ALA A 53 7.41 4.68 7.09
CA ALA A 53 8.65 4.89 7.82
C ALA A 53 9.88 4.83 6.91
N HIS A 54 9.92 3.89 5.96
CA HIS A 54 11.00 3.79 4.97
C HIS A 54 11.10 5.06 4.11
N PHE A 55 10.01 5.52 3.52
CA PHE A 55 10.03 6.69 2.63
C PHE A 55 10.23 8.01 3.37
N ASN A 56 9.80 8.13 4.63
CA ASN A 56 10.17 9.27 5.48
C ASN A 56 11.68 9.38 5.72
N GLY A 57 12.40 8.25 5.66
CA GLY A 57 13.86 8.21 5.76
C GLY A 57 14.60 8.27 4.41
N THR A 58 13.88 8.36 3.29
CA THR A 58 14.47 8.36 1.95
C THR A 58 14.65 9.79 1.45
N GLU A 59 15.88 10.18 1.15
CA GLU A 59 16.17 11.51 0.58
C GLU A 59 15.41 11.71 -0.75
N ASP A 60 14.97 12.95 -1.00
CA ASP A 60 14.27 13.36 -2.22
C ASP A 60 12.91 12.66 -2.52
N VAL A 61 12.36 11.89 -1.58
CA VAL A 61 11.01 11.31 -1.68
C VAL A 61 10.04 12.06 -0.78
N CYS A 62 9.04 12.71 -1.38
CA CYS A 62 7.91 13.28 -0.64
C CYS A 62 6.79 12.23 -0.57
N ILE A 63 6.51 11.70 0.61
CA ILE A 63 5.44 10.72 0.84
C ILE A 63 4.18 11.36 1.40
N GLY A 64 3.02 10.89 0.94
CA GLY A 64 1.71 11.14 1.51
C GLY A 64 1.19 9.93 2.29
N ASP A 65 0.92 10.09 3.58
CA ASP A 65 0.14 9.12 4.37
C ASP A 65 -1.34 9.43 4.17
N ASN A 66 -2.07 8.53 3.51
CA ASN A 66 -3.46 8.73 3.09
C ASN A 66 -3.68 10.00 2.26
N GLU A 67 -2.72 10.28 1.37
CA GLU A 67 -2.75 11.38 0.41
C GLU A 67 -2.28 10.87 -0.97
N PRO A 68 -2.80 11.39 -2.10
CA PRO A 68 -3.83 12.42 -2.23
C PRO A 68 -5.27 11.89 -2.03
N TYR A 69 -5.39 10.59 -1.75
CA TYR A 69 -6.64 9.91 -1.42
C TYR A 69 -6.46 9.18 -0.10
N SER A 70 -7.52 9.10 0.68
CA SER A 70 -7.54 8.31 1.90
C SER A 70 -7.99 6.89 1.60
N GLY A 71 -7.26 5.90 2.12
CA GLY A 71 -7.67 4.50 2.15
C GLY A 71 -8.77 4.23 3.17
N ARG A 72 -8.97 5.15 4.13
CA ARG A 72 -10.13 5.12 5.02
C ARG A 72 -11.41 5.28 4.21
N HIS A 73 -12.29 4.30 4.37
CA HIS A 73 -13.59 4.10 3.72
C HIS A 73 -14.27 5.36 3.12
N PRO A 74 -14.91 5.28 1.92
CA PRO A 74 -14.97 4.17 0.96
C PRO A 74 -14.38 4.59 -0.41
N HIS A 75 -13.06 4.74 -0.49
CA HIS A 75 -12.40 5.26 -1.70
C HIS A 75 -11.44 4.28 -2.40
N ASP A 76 -11.12 3.12 -1.80
CA ASP A 76 -10.31 2.07 -2.43
C ASP A 76 -11.10 0.77 -2.61
N PHE A 77 -11.84 0.67 -3.72
CA PHE A 77 -12.67 -0.51 -4.01
C PHE A 77 -11.88 -1.83 -3.99
N THR A 78 -10.62 -1.83 -4.43
CA THR A 78 -9.84 -3.07 -4.50
C THR A 78 -9.51 -3.57 -3.10
N ILE A 79 -9.05 -2.68 -2.21
CA ILE A 79 -8.73 -3.04 -0.83
C ILE A 79 -10.00 -3.39 -0.04
N ASP A 80 -11.00 -2.50 -0.07
CA ASP A 80 -12.27 -2.63 0.66
C ASP A 80 -13.00 -3.93 0.30
N HIS A 81 -12.88 -4.37 -0.97
CA HIS A 81 -13.61 -5.54 -1.45
C HIS A 81 -12.80 -6.85 -1.38
N HIS A 82 -11.47 -6.80 -1.55
CA HIS A 82 -10.66 -8.01 -1.74
C HIS A 82 -9.68 -8.32 -0.62
N ALA A 83 -9.26 -7.34 0.17
CA ALA A 83 -8.21 -7.53 1.17
C ALA A 83 -8.74 -7.39 2.59
N GLU A 84 -9.36 -6.26 2.90
CA GLU A 84 -9.67 -5.87 4.28
C GLU A 84 -10.69 -6.81 4.95
N PRO A 85 -11.82 -7.19 4.32
CA PRO A 85 -12.77 -8.13 4.94
C PRO A 85 -12.20 -9.54 5.15
N ALA A 86 -11.12 -9.88 4.44
CA ALA A 86 -10.45 -11.17 4.53
C ALA A 86 -9.20 -11.12 5.43
N GLY A 87 -8.91 -9.98 6.09
CA GLY A 87 -7.75 -9.79 6.95
C GLY A 87 -6.41 -9.97 6.23
N LEU A 88 -6.38 -9.81 4.90
CA LEU A 88 -5.16 -10.00 4.10
C LEU A 88 -4.23 -8.80 4.29
N PRO A 89 -2.91 -9.01 4.42
CA PRO A 89 -1.94 -7.92 4.45
C PRO A 89 -2.04 -7.10 3.16
N HIS A 90 -2.18 -5.79 3.28
CA HIS A 90 -2.44 -4.97 2.11
C HIS A 90 -1.93 -3.53 2.19
N VAL A 91 -1.84 -2.90 1.02
CA VAL A 91 -1.57 -1.46 0.89
C VAL A 91 -2.05 -0.95 -0.47
N GLY A 92 -2.59 0.27 -0.50
CA GLY A 92 -2.80 1.05 -1.71
C GLY A 92 -1.62 2.00 -1.95
N ILE A 93 -1.14 2.09 -3.19
CA ILE A 93 -0.01 2.94 -3.58
C ILE A 93 -0.43 3.81 -4.77
N GLU A 94 -0.16 5.12 -4.67
CA GLU A 94 -0.26 6.07 -5.79
C GLU A 94 1.11 6.65 -6.11
N VAL A 95 1.67 6.38 -7.29
CA VAL A 95 2.86 7.11 -7.75
C VAL A 95 2.44 8.32 -8.59
N ARG A 96 3.02 9.49 -8.35
CA ARG A 96 2.65 10.68 -9.14
C ARG A 96 3.00 10.46 -10.61
N GLN A 97 2.01 10.66 -11.48
CA GLN A 97 2.03 10.18 -12.87
C GLN A 97 3.19 10.77 -13.70
N ASP A 98 3.60 12.01 -13.45
CA ASP A 98 4.73 12.67 -14.13
C ASP A 98 6.06 11.96 -13.88
N LEU A 99 6.16 11.19 -12.80
CA LEU A 99 7.39 10.48 -12.44
C LEU A 99 7.53 9.13 -13.17
N VAL A 100 6.46 8.67 -13.81
CA VAL A 100 6.37 7.37 -14.49
C VAL A 100 5.85 7.48 -15.93
N ASP A 101 5.91 8.69 -16.50
CA ASP A 101 5.44 8.98 -17.87
C ASP A 101 6.37 8.43 -18.98
N SER A 102 7.52 7.91 -18.57
CA SER A 102 8.53 7.29 -19.42
C SER A 102 8.93 5.90 -18.90
N ALA A 103 9.44 5.06 -19.80
CA ALA A 103 9.92 3.74 -19.41
C ALA A 103 11.11 3.80 -18.43
N GLU A 104 11.90 4.88 -18.48
CA GLU A 104 12.99 5.13 -17.53
C GLU A 104 12.45 5.51 -16.16
N GLY A 105 11.54 6.48 -16.09
CA GLY A 105 10.87 6.87 -14.84
C GLY A 105 10.13 5.71 -14.19
N ALA A 106 9.40 4.91 -14.97
CA ALA A 106 8.75 3.70 -14.47
C ALA A 106 9.75 2.67 -13.89
N ARG A 107 10.93 2.50 -14.50
CA ARG A 107 11.99 1.62 -13.96
C ARG A 107 12.63 2.17 -12.70
N GLU A 108 12.84 3.49 -12.63
CA GLU A 108 13.32 4.18 -11.44
C GLU A 108 12.36 3.95 -10.27
N TRP A 109 11.08 4.26 -10.46
CA TRP A 109 10.06 4.10 -9.43
C TRP A 109 9.81 2.65 -9.05
N ALA A 110 9.92 1.71 -10.00
CA ALA A 110 9.87 0.29 -9.68
C ALA A 110 11.01 -0.13 -8.74
N ARG A 111 12.22 0.43 -8.89
CA ARG A 111 13.34 0.18 -7.97
C ARG A 111 13.10 0.80 -6.60
N ILE A 112 12.67 2.07 -6.56
CA ILE A 112 12.35 2.78 -5.32
C ILE A 112 11.29 2.01 -4.51
N LEU A 113 10.19 1.60 -5.18
CA LEU A 113 9.14 0.78 -4.55
C LEU A 113 9.65 -0.58 -4.11
N ALA A 114 10.44 -1.26 -4.95
CA ALA A 114 10.99 -2.57 -4.61
C ALA A 114 11.88 -2.49 -3.37
N ASP A 115 12.70 -1.45 -3.23
CA ASP A 115 13.58 -1.28 -2.08
C ASP A 115 12.81 -0.98 -0.80
N GLY A 116 11.74 -0.17 -0.87
CA GLY A 116 10.84 0.06 0.27
C GLY A 116 10.05 -1.17 0.70
N LEU A 117 9.60 -2.00 -0.25
CA LEU A 117 8.81 -3.20 0.03
C LEU A 117 9.67 -4.41 0.40
N ARG A 118 10.95 -4.45 0.02
CA ARG A 118 11.81 -5.65 0.14
C ARG A 118 11.86 -6.23 1.55
N GLY A 119 12.11 -5.37 2.54
CA GLY A 119 12.21 -5.79 3.94
C GLY A 119 10.86 -6.26 4.49
N ILE A 120 9.78 -5.55 4.13
CA ILE A 120 8.42 -5.84 4.58
C ILE A 120 7.96 -7.20 4.04
N LEU A 121 8.15 -7.44 2.74
CA LEU A 121 7.75 -8.69 2.07
C LEU A 121 8.69 -9.86 2.37
N ALA A 122 9.84 -9.63 3.01
CA ALA A 122 10.73 -10.70 3.47
C ALA A 122 10.38 -11.18 4.88
N ASP A 123 9.49 -10.50 5.61
CA ASP A 123 9.06 -10.91 6.94
C ASP A 123 7.94 -11.96 6.86
N ASP A 124 8.27 -13.21 7.18
CA ASP A 124 7.31 -14.31 7.17
C ASP A 124 6.10 -14.07 8.10
N ARG A 125 6.24 -13.23 9.14
CA ARG A 125 5.14 -12.88 10.06
C ARG A 125 4.08 -12.01 9.39
N LEU A 126 4.36 -11.45 8.22
CA LEU A 126 3.39 -10.70 7.43
C LEU A 126 2.24 -11.60 6.99
N TYR A 127 2.52 -12.83 6.60
CA TYR A 127 1.60 -13.71 5.85
C TYR A 127 0.66 -14.51 6.75
N GLN A 128 -0.10 -13.81 7.58
CA GLN A 128 -1.15 -14.34 8.44
C GLN A 128 -2.43 -13.51 8.29
N VAL A 129 -3.60 -14.10 8.58
CA VAL A 129 -4.87 -13.34 8.59
C VAL A 129 -4.88 -12.43 9.81
N LEU A 130 -5.29 -11.17 9.65
CA LEU A 130 -5.53 -10.27 10.76
C LEU A 130 -6.90 -10.59 11.35
N GLU A 131 -6.95 -10.96 12.63
CA GLU A 131 -8.19 -11.16 13.37
C GLU A 131 -8.63 -9.85 14.02
N GLU A 132 -9.94 -9.66 14.24
CA GLU A 132 -10.49 -8.42 14.84
C GLU A 132 -9.86 -8.08 16.21
N SER A 133 -9.37 -9.06 16.97
CA SER A 133 -8.68 -8.83 18.25
C SER A 133 -7.30 -8.20 18.09
N ASP A 134 -6.67 -8.37 16.93
CA ASP A 134 -5.30 -7.94 16.65
C ASP A 134 -5.24 -6.51 16.09
N GLU A 135 -6.33 -6.04 15.47
CA GLU A 135 -6.49 -4.66 14.98
C GLU A 135 -6.26 -3.62 16.09
N VAL A 136 -6.83 -3.86 17.28
CA VAL A 136 -6.75 -2.95 18.44
C VAL A 136 -5.33 -2.88 19.01
N ALA A 137 -4.61 -4.01 18.99
CA ALA A 137 -3.24 -4.11 19.47
C ALA A 137 -2.24 -3.46 18.51
N ALA A 138 -2.43 -3.64 17.20
CA ALA A 138 -1.56 -3.07 16.17
C ALA A 138 -1.68 -1.54 16.10
N ALA A 139 -2.89 -0.99 16.23
CA ALA A 139 -3.13 0.46 16.27
C ALA A 139 -2.47 1.14 17.49
N SER A 140 -2.35 0.43 18.62
CA SER A 140 -1.78 0.96 19.87
C SER A 140 -0.25 1.02 19.89
N GLN A 141 0.44 0.30 18.99
CA GLN A 141 1.91 0.29 18.89
C GLN A 141 2.46 1.32 17.88
N ALA A 142 1.58 1.96 17.10
CA ALA A 142 1.93 2.93 16.08
C ALA A 142 1.85 4.41 16.56
N THR A 143 1.77 4.65 17.88
CA THR A 143 1.68 5.98 18.49
C THR A 143 3.00 6.42 19.13
#